data_AF-A0A929TTP0-F1
#
_entry.id   AF-A0A929TTP0-F1
#
_cell.length_a   1.000
_cell.length_b   1.000
_cell.length_c   1.000
_cell.angle_alpha   90.00
_cell.angle_beta   90.00
_cell.angle_gamma   90.00
#
_symmetry.space_group_name_H-M   'P 1'
#
loop_
_entity.id
_entity.type
_entity.pdbx_description
1 polymer ?
#
loop_
_entity_poly.entity_id
_entity_poly.type
_entity_poly.pdbx_seq_one_letter_code
_entity_poly.pdbx_strand_id
1 'polypeptide(L)' 'MDLKTYRWIFATGNQDKVREIRQMLPWNVISMKEAGIDLEIVEDGKTFAENALIKARALHAYLKERGQEEKTIV' A
#
# COMPACT_ATOMS: atom_id res chain seq x y z
N MET A 1 8.34 10.87 -16.19
CA MET A 1 7.29 9.92 -15.79
C MET A 1 6.46 10.63 -14.73
N ASP A 2 5.18 10.91 -15.00
CA ASP A 2 4.32 11.67 -14.08
C ASP A 2 3.82 10.74 -12.96
N LEU A 3 4.12 11.09 -11.71
CA LEU A 3 3.78 10.29 -10.54
C LEU A 3 2.29 10.42 -10.17
N LYS A 4 1.59 11.42 -10.71
CA LYS A 4 0.14 11.61 -10.52
C LYS A 4 -0.70 10.65 -11.34
N THR A 5 -0.14 10.09 -12.41
CA THR A 5 -0.86 9.19 -13.32
C THR A 5 -1.03 7.78 -12.74
N TYR A 6 -0.23 7.41 -11.74
CA TYR A 6 -0.32 6.11 -11.07
C TYR A 6 -1.16 6.20 -9.79
N ARG A 7 -2.02 5.20 -9.59
CA ARG A 7 -2.62 4.93 -8.28
C ARG A 7 -1.63 4.17 -7.40
N TRP A 8 -1.43 4.69 -6.20
CA TRP A 8 -0.58 4.08 -5.17
C TRP A 8 -1.48 3.53 -4.06
N ILE A 9 -1.35 2.24 -3.77
CA ILE A 9 -2.07 1.59 -2.68
C ILE A 9 -1.15 1.54 -1.47
N PHE A 10 -1.59 2.17 -0.39
CA PHE A 10 -0.92 2.14 0.89
C PHE A 10 -1.36 0.89 1.67
N ALA A 11 -0.42 0.00 1.95
CA ALA A 11 -0.64 -1.24 2.70
C ALA A 11 -0.85 -0.98 4.20
N THR A 12 -1.81 -0.12 4.54
CA THR A 12 -2.20 0.15 5.91
C THR A 12 -3.71 0.20 6.05
N GLY A 13 -4.22 -0.34 7.15
CA GLY A 13 -5.61 -0.12 7.58
C GLY A 13 -5.81 1.19 8.36
N ASN A 14 -4.72 1.86 8.76
CA ASN A 14 -4.79 3.06 9.58
C ASN A 14 -5.12 4.31 8.74
N GLN A 15 -6.32 4.85 8.91
CA GLN A 15 -6.81 6.01 8.16
C GLN A 15 -6.07 7.31 8.51
N ASP A 16 -5.56 7.47 9.73
CA ASP A 16 -4.76 8.64 10.10
C ASP A 16 -3.44 8.66 9.32
N LYS A 17 -2.78 7.50 9.17
CA LYS A 17 -1.56 7.38 8.34
C LYS A 17 -1.84 7.70 6.87
N VAL A 18 -2.97 7.25 6.33
CA VAL A 18 -3.37 7.56 4.94
C VAL A 18 -3.56 9.07 4.76
N ARG A 19 -4.19 9.74 5.73
CA ARG A 19 -4.34 11.20 5.75
C ARG A 19 -2.99 11.91 5.78
N GLU A 20 -2.09 11.48 6.66
CA GLU A 20 -0.74 12.06 6.78
C GLU A 20 0.06 11.92 5.48
N ILE A 21 0.09 10.73 4.87
CA ILE A 21 0.87 10.50 3.65
C ILE A 21 0.33 11.27 2.44
N ARG A 22 -1.00 11.45 2.34
CA ARG A 22 -1.62 12.29 1.32
C ARG A 22 -1.23 13.77 1.45
N GLN A 23 -0.92 14.23 2.66
CA GLN A 23 -0.43 15.60 2.88
C GLN A 23 1.07 15.73 2.57
N MET A 24 1.83 14.66 2.75
CA MET A 24 3.28 14.66 2.53
C MET A 24 3.69 14.41 1.08
N LEU A 25 2.88 13.67 0.31
CA LEU A 25 3.24 13.21 -1.03
C LEU A 25 2.27 13.76 -2.08
N PRO A 26 2.76 14.26 -3.23
CA PRO A 26 1.91 14.75 -4.32
C PRO A 26 1.35 13.60 -5.18
N TRP A 27 1.14 12.41 -4.60
CA TRP A 27 0.76 11.19 -5.30
C TRP A 27 -0.73 10.87 -5.08
N ASN A 28 -1.32 10.14 -6.02
CA ASN A 28 -2.67 9.60 -5.86
C ASN A 28 -2.63 8.36 -4.96
N VAL A 29 -2.65 8.56 -3.64
CA VAL A 29 -2.61 7.48 -2.64
C VAL A 29 -4.02 7.09 -2.22
N ILE A 30 -4.33 5.79 -2.25
CA ILE A 30 -5.54 5.18 -1.69
C ILE A 30 -5.16 4.08 -0.69
N SER A 31 -6.02 3.84 0.29
CA SER A 31 -5.89 2.73 1.24
C SER A 31 -6.28 1.39 0.59
N MET A 32 -5.91 0.27 1.20
CA MET A 32 -6.37 -1.06 0.77
C MET A 32 -7.90 -1.16 0.74
N LYS A 33 -8.57 -0.56 1.73
CA LYS A 33 -10.03 -0.52 1.80
C LYS A 33 -10.66 0.25 0.64
N GLU A 34 -10.12 1.41 0.28
CA GLU A 34 -10.58 2.19 -0.88
C GLU A 34 -10.31 1.46 -2.20
N ALA A 35 -9.27 0.63 -2.25
CA ALA A 35 -8.99 -0.24 -3.39
C ALA A 35 -9.89 -1.50 -3.46
N GLY A 36 -10.76 -1.71 -2.46
CA GLY A 36 -11.58 -2.92 -2.36
C GLY A 36 -10.78 -4.19 -2.06
N ILE A 37 -9.58 -4.03 -1.48
CA ILE A 37 -8.67 -5.13 -1.16
C ILE A 37 -8.93 -5.57 0.27
N ASP A 38 -9.45 -6.79 0.38
CA ASP A 38 -9.58 -7.52 1.62
C ASP A 38 -8.47 -8.58 1.68
N LEU A 39 -7.28 -8.12 2.10
CA LEU A 39 -6.08 -8.94 2.25
C LEU A 39 -5.63 -8.86 3.70
N GLU A 40 -5.69 -9.99 4.41
CA GLU A 40 -5.08 -10.12 5.73
C GLU A 40 -3.57 -10.32 5.57
N ILE A 41 -2.78 -9.43 6.18
CA ILE A 41 -1.32 -9.49 6.16
C ILE A 41 -0.85 -9.71 7.60
N VAL A 42 -0.22 -10.85 7.84
CA VAL A 42 0.40 -11.15 9.13
C VAL A 42 1.77 -10.48 9.21
N GLU A 43 1.94 -9.55 10.14
CA GLU A 43 3.19 -8.81 10.39
C GLU A 43 4.04 -9.54 11.46
N ASP A 44 4.67 -10.66 11.09
CA ASP A 44 5.47 -11.52 11.99
C ASP A 44 6.97 -11.18 12.03
N GLY A 45 7.36 -10.06 11.43
CA GLY A 45 8.72 -9.53 11.48
C GLY A 45 9.10 -9.05 12.88
N LYS A 46 10.41 -9.06 13.17
CA LYS A 46 10.97 -8.64 14.46
C LYS A 46 11.30 -7.15 14.49
N THR A 47 11.26 -6.49 13.34
CA THR A 47 11.59 -5.07 13.16
C THR A 47 10.55 -4.35 12.30
N PHE A 48 10.48 -3.01 12.42
CA PHE A 48 9.60 -2.20 11.58
C PHE A 48 9.90 -2.36 10.08
N ALA A 49 11.18 -2.49 9.71
CA ALA A 49 11.59 -2.67 8.32
C ALA A 49 11.13 -4.02 7.77
N GLU A 50 11.22 -5.10 8.56
CA GLU A 50 10.71 -6.42 8.18
C GLU A 50 9.19 -6.39 7.98
N ASN A 51 8.45 -5.78 8.91
CA ASN A 51 6.99 -5.66 8.79
C ASN A 51 6.57 -4.81 7.59
N ALA A 52 7.27 -3.72 7.31
CA ALA A 52 7.07 -2.92 6.10
C ALA A 52 7.29 -3.76 4.83
N LEU A 53 8.37 -4.56 4.80
CA LEU A 53 8.69 -5.42 3.65
C LEU A 53 7.65 -6.55 3.46
N ILE A 54 7.19 -7.16 4.55
CA ILE A 54 6.12 -8.19 4.52
C ILE A 54 4.87 -7.61 3.88
N LYS A 55 4.43 -6.43 4.35
CA LYS A 55 3.27 -5.73 3.78
C LYS A 55 3.44 -5.39 2.30
N ALA A 56 4.61 -4.88 1.92
CA ALA A 56 4.87 -4.49 0.53
C ALA A 56 4.80 -5.69 -0.40
N ARG A 57 5.42 -6.81 0.01
CA ARG A 57 5.46 -8.05 -0.77
C ARG A 57 4.08 -8.69 -0.88
N ALA A 58 3.34 -8.77 0.22
CA ALA A 58 2.01 -9.37 0.23
C ALA A 58 1.05 -8.60 -0.71
N LEU A 59 1.01 -7.28 -0.59
CA LEU A 59 0.16 -6.46 -1.43
C LEU A 59 0.62 -6.48 -2.90
N HIS A 60 1.92 -6.42 -3.17
CA HIS A 60 2.43 -6.52 -4.55
C HIS A 60 2.06 -7.86 -5.21
N ALA A 61 2.20 -8.98 -4.49
CA ALA A 61 1.82 -10.30 -4.99
C ALA A 61 0.32 -10.36 -5.29
N TYR A 62 -0.52 -9.87 -4.38
CA TYR A 62 -1.98 -9.81 -4.55
C TYR A 62 -2.39 -9.04 -5.80
N LEU A 63 -1.78 -7.86 -6.04
CA LEU A 63 -2.05 -7.05 -7.23
C LEU A 63 -1.62 -7.78 -8.51
N LYS A 64 -0.41 -8.35 -8.50
CA LYS A 64 0.15 -9.07 -9.65
C LYS A 64 -0.71 -10.26 -10.07
N GLU A 65 -1.22 -11.04 -9.13
CA GLU A 65 -2.11 -12.18 -9.39
C GLU A 65 -3.43 -11.77 -10.06
N ARG A 66 -3.86 -10.52 -9.83
CA ARG A 66 -5.09 -9.94 -10.40
C ARG A 66 -4.86 -9.14 -11.68
N GLY A 67 -3.62 -9.08 -12.19
CA GLY A 67 -3.27 -8.26 -13.34
C GLY A 67 -3.43 -6.75 -13.08
N GLN A 68 -3.38 -6.34 -11.82
CA GLN A 68 -3.47 -4.95 -11.38
C GLN A 68 -2.09 -4.28 -11.45
N GLU A 69 -2.02 -3.09 -12.06
CA GLU A 69 -0.78 -2.34 -12.29
C GLU A 69 -0.51 -1.26 -11.23
N GLU A 70 -1.33 -1.20 -10.19
CA GLU A 70 -1.19 -0.26 -9.08
C GLU A 70 0.16 -0.41 -8.38
N LYS A 71 0.72 0.73 -7.96
CA LYS A 71 1.99 0.77 -7.21
C LYS A 71 1.73 0.63 -5.71
N THR A 72 2.73 0.21 -4.96
CA THR A 72 2.59 -0.13 -3.53
C THR A 72 3.45 0.77 -2.65
N ILE A 73 2.92 1.18 -1.49
CA ILE A 73 3.65 1.91 -0.43
C ILE A 73 3.29 1.31 0.95
N VAL A 74 4.19 1.41 1.94
CA VAL A 74 4.11 0.77 3.27
C VAL A 74 4.59 1.67 4.41
#